data_AF-A0A0Q4P0R4-F1
#
_entry.id   AF-A0A0Q4P0R4-F1
#
_cell.length_a   1.000
_cell.length_b   1.000
_cell.length_c   1.000
_cell.angle_alpha   90.00
_cell.angle_beta   90.00
_cell.angle_gamma   90.00
#
_symmetry.space_group_name_H-M   'P 1'
#
loop_
_entity.id
_entity.type
_entity.pdbx_description
1 polymer ?
#
loop_
_entity_poly.entity_id
_entity_poly.type
_entity_poly.pdbx_seq_one_letter_code
_entity_poly.pdbx_strand_id
1 'polypeptide(L)'
;MSGTIVAVVGSSGAGKDSVMNFARERLGDEICTVRRVVTRPADGGSEDHDSLSEAEFLAAESQGEFALSWEAHGLHYGLPVSLDRDLGEGRVVVANLSRAVIPDLLRRYPTALVVEVWAEPEVVAKRLAGRGREDAGEIRRRMDRSVGVRLPASTVRIDNSGALDVAGEQFVGLLRDLLRVGVRA
;
A
#
# COMPACT_ATOMS: atom_id res chain seq x y z
N MET A 1 -6.62 -13.97 -18.69
CA MET A 1 -5.27 -13.50 -18.30
C MET A 1 -5.23 -13.33 -16.80
N SER A 2 -4.06 -13.46 -16.17
CA SER A 2 -3.90 -13.11 -14.75
C SER A 2 -3.95 -11.59 -14.56
N GLY A 3 -4.60 -11.15 -13.51
CA GLY A 3 -4.68 -9.77 -13.07
C GLY A 3 -3.32 -9.23 -12.62
N THR A 4 -3.31 -7.95 -12.26
CA THR A 4 -2.09 -7.26 -11.84
C THR A 4 -2.26 -6.75 -10.42
N ILE A 5 -1.31 -7.11 -9.55
CA ILE A 5 -1.20 -6.47 -8.23
C ILE A 5 -0.36 -5.20 -8.34
N VAL A 6 -0.91 -4.09 -7.85
CA VAL A 6 -0.30 -2.77 -7.75
C VAL A 6 0.04 -2.53 -6.27
N ALA A 7 1.32 -2.71 -5.94
CA ALA A 7 1.85 -2.54 -4.60
C ALA A 7 2.24 -1.07 -4.35
N VAL A 8 1.46 -0.39 -3.53
CA VAL A 8 1.67 1.01 -3.15
C VAL A 8 2.57 1.07 -1.91
N VAL A 9 3.76 1.63 -2.06
CA VAL A 9 4.76 1.81 -0.99
C VAL A 9 5.11 3.29 -0.83
N GLY A 10 5.77 3.64 0.28
CA GLY A 10 6.05 5.04 0.61
C GLY A 10 6.22 5.25 2.11
N SER A 11 6.94 6.30 2.51
CA SER A 11 7.12 6.63 3.92
C SER A 11 5.79 6.99 4.60
N SER A 12 5.75 6.90 5.93
CA SER A 12 4.65 7.51 6.69
C SER A 12 4.62 9.00 6.41
N GLY A 13 3.44 9.57 6.17
CA GLY A 13 3.27 10.98 5.80
C GLY A 13 3.45 11.31 4.30
N ALA A 14 3.89 10.36 3.47
CA ALA A 14 3.94 10.55 2.01
C ALA A 14 2.54 10.66 1.37
N GLY A 15 1.49 10.22 2.07
CA GLY A 15 0.10 10.34 1.60
C GLY A 15 -0.39 9.17 0.74
N LYS A 16 0.18 7.96 0.91
CA LYS A 16 -0.25 6.73 0.24
C LYS A 16 -1.77 6.54 0.29
N ASP A 17 -2.34 6.55 1.49
CA ASP A 17 -3.77 6.29 1.70
C ASP A 17 -4.63 7.36 1.03
N SER A 18 -4.18 8.63 1.04
CA SER A 18 -4.87 9.72 0.36
C SER A 18 -4.88 9.53 -1.16
N VAL A 19 -3.75 9.14 -1.76
CA VAL A 19 -3.65 8.87 -3.21
C VAL A 19 -4.47 7.64 -3.59
N MET A 20 -4.43 6.58 -2.77
CA MET A 20 -5.24 5.37 -2.99
C MET A 20 -6.75 5.66 -2.87
N ASN A 21 -7.17 6.43 -1.86
CA ASN A 21 -8.57 6.82 -1.69
C ASN A 21 -9.05 7.69 -2.84
N PHE A 22 -8.23 8.64 -3.31
CA PHE A 22 -8.55 9.45 -4.48
C PHE A 22 -8.84 8.60 -5.73
N ALA A 23 -8.05 7.54 -5.94
CA ALA A 23 -8.27 6.61 -7.03
C ALA A 23 -9.52 5.74 -6.81
N ARG A 24 -9.72 5.24 -5.60
CA ARG A 24 -10.91 4.44 -5.22
C ARG A 24 -12.21 5.22 -5.46
N GLU A 25 -12.25 6.50 -5.12
CA GLU A 25 -13.41 7.38 -5.36
C GLU A 25 -13.74 7.57 -6.85
N ARG A 26 -12.74 7.46 -7.75
CA ARG A 26 -12.90 7.69 -9.18
C ARG A 26 -13.12 6.41 -10.00
N LEU A 27 -12.55 5.30 -9.56
CA LEU A 27 -12.56 4.03 -10.29
C LEU A 27 -13.55 3.03 -9.67
N GLY A 28 -13.98 3.23 -8.42
CA GLY A 28 -14.95 2.36 -7.77
C GLY A 28 -14.58 0.88 -7.89
N ASP A 29 -15.52 0.09 -8.41
CA ASP A 29 -15.40 -1.36 -8.54
C ASP A 29 -14.54 -1.82 -9.74
N GLU A 30 -14.04 -0.90 -10.58
CA GLU A 30 -13.11 -1.22 -11.67
C GLU A 30 -11.78 -1.77 -11.10
N ILE A 31 -11.42 -1.42 -9.87
CA ILE A 31 -10.24 -1.90 -9.16
C ILE A 31 -10.63 -2.61 -7.85
N CYS A 32 -9.80 -3.56 -7.41
CA CYS A 32 -9.95 -4.18 -6.08
C CYS A 32 -8.94 -3.55 -5.12
N THR A 33 -9.42 -2.76 -4.15
CA THR A 33 -8.54 -2.30 -3.06
C THR A 33 -8.47 -3.36 -1.96
N VAL A 34 -7.28 -3.86 -1.67
CA VAL A 34 -7.09 -4.90 -0.65
C VAL A 34 -7.20 -4.29 0.74
N ARG A 35 -8.16 -4.78 1.52
CA ARG A 35 -8.22 -4.55 2.97
C ARG A 35 -7.15 -5.41 3.63
N ARG A 36 -6.23 -4.77 4.35
CA ARG A 36 -5.21 -5.48 5.15
C ARG A 36 -5.84 -6.01 6.42
N VAL A 37 -5.25 -7.04 6.99
CA VAL A 37 -5.48 -7.46 8.38
C VAL A 37 -4.31 -6.97 9.22
N VAL A 38 -4.57 -6.31 10.35
CA VAL A 38 -3.52 -5.74 11.21
C VAL A 38 -3.78 -6.10 12.67
N THR A 39 -2.72 -6.38 13.44
CA THR A 39 -2.82 -6.67 14.88
C THR A 39 -2.98 -5.43 15.76
N ARG A 40 -3.89 -4.54 15.36
CA ARG A 40 -4.29 -3.38 16.15
C ARG A 40 -5.77 -3.10 15.95
N PRO A 41 -6.47 -2.49 16.93
CA PRO A 41 -7.83 -2.02 16.72
C PRO A 41 -7.89 -1.03 15.57
N ALA A 42 -8.89 -1.17 14.70
CA ALA A 42 -9.21 -0.16 13.72
C ALA A 42 -9.61 1.13 14.46
N ASP A 43 -8.84 2.20 14.26
CA ASP A 43 -9.05 3.49 14.94
C ASP A 43 -9.97 4.44 14.15
N GLY A 44 -10.58 3.94 13.07
CA GLY A 44 -11.55 4.67 12.23
C GLY A 44 -10.98 5.89 11.49
N GLY A 45 -9.67 6.14 11.56
CA GLY A 45 -9.08 7.39 11.06
C GLY A 45 -7.70 7.30 10.42
N SER A 46 -6.94 6.21 10.63
CA SER A 46 -5.56 6.11 10.10
C SER A 46 -5.43 5.29 8.82
N GLU A 47 -6.22 4.23 8.65
CA GLU A 47 -6.28 3.37 7.46
C GLU A 47 -7.50 2.44 7.59
N ASP A 48 -8.10 2.05 6.45
CA ASP A 48 -9.17 1.06 6.42
C ASP A 48 -8.57 -0.35 6.38
N HIS A 49 -8.77 -1.12 7.45
CA HIS A 49 -8.23 -2.46 7.63
C HIS A 49 -9.14 -3.30 8.52
N ASP A 50 -9.00 -4.61 8.42
CA ASP A 50 -9.58 -5.55 9.37
C ASP A 50 -8.61 -5.75 10.54
N SER A 51 -9.13 -6.14 11.69
CA SER A 51 -8.37 -6.25 12.94
C SER A 51 -8.46 -7.66 13.50
N LEU A 52 -7.30 -8.22 13.85
CA LEU A 52 -7.18 -9.44 14.65
C LEU A 52 -6.34 -9.17 15.89
N SER A 53 -6.53 -9.96 16.94
CA SER A 53 -5.49 -10.08 17.97
C SER A 53 -4.25 -10.74 17.39
N GLU A 54 -3.11 -10.60 18.08
CA GLU A 54 -1.86 -11.27 17.68
C GLU A 54 -2.03 -12.80 17.61
N ALA A 55 -2.71 -13.39 18.60
CA ALA A 55 -2.96 -14.83 18.63
C ALA A 55 -3.82 -15.30 17.44
N GLU A 56 -4.88 -14.55 17.10
CA GLU A 56 -5.73 -14.86 15.94
C GLU A 56 -4.97 -14.67 14.62
N PHE A 57 -4.14 -13.64 14.51
CA PHE A 57 -3.32 -13.41 13.33
C PHE A 57 -2.34 -14.56 13.08
N LEU A 58 -1.61 -14.99 14.12
CA LEU A 58 -0.67 -16.10 14.01
C LEU A 58 -1.38 -17.43 13.68
N ALA A 59 -2.59 -17.63 14.22
CA ALA A 59 -3.41 -18.78 13.85
C ALA A 59 -3.80 -18.73 12.36
N ALA A 60 -4.30 -17.59 11.87
CA ALA A 60 -4.66 -17.39 10.46
C ALA A 60 -3.46 -17.56 9.52
N GLU A 61 -2.29 -17.04 9.91
CA GLU A 61 -1.03 -17.23 9.18
C GLU A 61 -0.65 -18.71 9.08
N SER A 62 -0.73 -19.46 10.18
CA SER A 62 -0.43 -20.89 10.20
C SER A 62 -1.39 -21.73 9.35
N GLN A 63 -2.61 -21.22 9.13
CA GLN A 63 -3.64 -21.84 8.29
C GLN A 63 -3.53 -21.42 6.82
N GLY A 64 -2.59 -20.54 6.46
CA GLY A 64 -2.39 -20.08 5.08
C GLY A 64 -3.44 -19.06 4.62
N GLU A 65 -4.08 -18.34 5.53
CA GLU A 65 -5.11 -17.34 5.19
C GLU A 65 -4.54 -16.06 4.58
N PHE A 66 -3.21 -15.88 4.63
CA PHE A 66 -2.52 -14.73 4.04
C PHE A 66 -1.74 -15.10 2.78
N ALA A 67 -1.94 -14.32 1.73
CA ALA A 67 -1.07 -14.31 0.55
C ALA A 67 0.33 -13.79 0.90
N LEU A 68 0.38 -12.77 1.75
CA LEU A 68 1.60 -12.18 2.30
C LEU A 68 1.34 -11.75 3.74
N SER A 69 2.28 -12.00 4.63
CA SER A 69 2.28 -11.50 6.00
C SER A 69 3.66 -10.96 6.35
N TRP A 70 3.71 -9.93 7.19
CA TRP A 70 4.96 -9.34 7.66
C TRP A 70 4.77 -8.62 9.00
N GLU A 71 5.88 -8.41 9.69
CA GLU A 71 5.92 -7.59 10.90
C GLU A 71 6.48 -6.19 10.58
N ALA A 72 5.87 -5.16 11.15
CA ALA A 72 6.43 -3.81 11.16
C ALA A 72 5.97 -3.04 12.41
N HIS A 73 6.90 -2.34 13.05
CA HIS A 73 6.58 -1.50 14.21
C HIS A 73 5.91 -2.26 15.38
N GLY A 74 6.27 -3.54 15.58
CA GLY A 74 5.68 -4.38 16.63
C GLY A 74 4.23 -4.79 16.36
N LEU A 75 3.81 -4.75 15.09
CA LEU A 75 2.49 -5.18 14.63
C LEU A 75 2.67 -6.16 13.47
N HIS A 76 1.74 -7.10 13.35
CA HIS A 76 1.62 -7.96 12.18
C HIS A 76 0.63 -7.38 11.19
N TYR A 77 0.94 -7.58 9.91
CA TYR A 77 0.13 -7.16 8.78
C TYR A 77 -0.02 -8.34 7.84
N GLY A 78 -1.21 -8.51 7.30
CA GLY A 78 -1.54 -9.57 6.35
C GLY A 78 -2.30 -9.02 5.15
N LEU A 79 -1.97 -9.49 3.96
CA LEU A 79 -2.84 -9.43 2.79
C LEU A 79 -3.59 -10.76 2.68
N PRO A 80 -4.93 -10.77 2.76
CA PRO A 80 -5.72 -12.01 2.65
C PRO A 80 -5.44 -12.77 1.35
N VAL A 81 -5.39 -14.10 1.42
CA VAL A 81 -5.23 -14.97 0.24
C VAL A 81 -6.40 -14.84 -0.74
N SER A 82 -7.55 -14.32 -0.30
CA SER A 82 -8.70 -14.07 -1.17
C SER A 82 -8.39 -13.13 -2.35
N LEU A 83 -7.34 -12.29 -2.25
CA LEU A 83 -6.90 -11.44 -3.36
C LEU A 83 -6.45 -12.26 -4.58
N ASP A 84 -6.06 -13.52 -4.40
CA ASP A 84 -5.69 -14.42 -5.51
C ASP A 84 -6.88 -14.68 -6.44
N ARG A 85 -8.11 -14.63 -5.91
CA ARG A 85 -9.33 -14.75 -6.72
C ARG A 85 -9.46 -13.56 -7.66
N ASP A 86 -9.32 -12.34 -7.14
CA ASP A 86 -9.38 -11.12 -7.95
C ASP A 86 -8.30 -11.12 -9.04
N LEU A 87 -7.08 -11.56 -8.70
CA LEU A 87 -6.02 -11.76 -9.68
C LEU A 87 -6.38 -12.86 -10.70
N GLY A 88 -6.97 -13.97 -10.28
CA GLY A 88 -7.43 -15.03 -11.20
C GLY A 88 -8.50 -14.54 -12.19
N GLU A 89 -9.32 -13.58 -11.77
CA GLU A 89 -10.37 -12.94 -12.59
C GLU A 89 -9.82 -11.83 -13.50
N GLY A 90 -8.51 -11.58 -13.52
CA GLY A 90 -7.91 -10.57 -14.38
C GLY A 90 -8.01 -9.13 -13.83
N ARG A 91 -8.39 -8.96 -12.56
CA ARG A 91 -8.63 -7.64 -11.97
C ARG A 91 -7.32 -6.91 -11.64
N VAL A 92 -7.42 -5.58 -11.54
CA VAL A 92 -6.34 -4.74 -11.00
C VAL A 92 -6.52 -4.66 -9.49
N VAL A 93 -5.59 -5.25 -8.75
CA VAL A 93 -5.63 -5.37 -7.29
C VAL A 93 -4.64 -4.38 -6.69
N VAL A 94 -5.11 -3.41 -5.91
CA VAL A 94 -4.29 -2.34 -5.30
C VAL A 94 -4.09 -2.63 -3.82
N ALA A 95 -2.83 -2.72 -3.36
CA ALA A 95 -2.49 -3.03 -1.98
C ALA A 95 -1.47 -2.04 -1.40
N ASN A 96 -1.74 -1.52 -0.20
CA ASN A 96 -0.78 -0.72 0.57
C ASN A 96 0.24 -1.64 1.25
N LEU A 97 1.54 -1.45 0.99
CA LEU A 97 2.61 -2.32 1.48
C LEU A 97 3.78 -1.53 2.08
N SER A 98 4.54 -2.24 2.91
CA SER A 98 5.84 -1.80 3.37
C SER A 98 6.92 -2.18 2.35
N ARG A 99 7.94 -1.33 2.19
CA ARG A 99 9.07 -1.60 1.26
C ARG A 99 9.77 -2.92 1.55
N ALA A 100 9.83 -3.31 2.83
CA ALA A 100 10.45 -4.55 3.28
C ALA A 100 9.79 -5.83 2.70
N VAL A 101 8.52 -5.74 2.30
CA VAL A 101 7.72 -6.88 1.81
C VAL A 101 7.88 -7.07 0.31
N ILE A 102 8.43 -6.09 -0.41
CA ILE A 102 8.53 -6.12 -1.87
C ILE A 102 9.29 -7.34 -2.41
N PRO A 103 10.40 -7.82 -1.80
CA PRO A 103 11.03 -9.05 -2.25
C PRO A 103 10.11 -10.28 -2.19
N ASP A 104 9.30 -10.40 -1.14
CA ASP A 104 8.37 -11.52 -0.97
C ASP A 104 7.17 -11.40 -1.90
N LEU A 105 6.67 -10.17 -2.08
CA LEU A 105 5.65 -9.85 -3.08
C LEU A 105 6.11 -10.30 -4.48
N LEU A 106 7.32 -9.92 -4.90
CA LEU A 106 7.81 -10.25 -6.24
C LEU A 106 8.12 -11.74 -6.42
N ARG A 107 8.44 -12.45 -5.33
CA ARG A 107 8.59 -13.90 -5.35
C ARG A 107 7.25 -14.60 -5.60
N ARG A 108 6.16 -14.10 -5.00
CA ARG A 108 4.81 -14.65 -5.15
C ARG A 108 4.11 -14.18 -6.43
N TYR A 109 4.26 -12.91 -6.77
CA TYR A 109 3.64 -12.23 -7.92
C TYR A 109 4.72 -11.55 -8.77
N PRO A 110 5.40 -12.29 -9.66
CA PRO A 110 6.52 -11.75 -10.45
C PRO A 110 6.15 -10.57 -11.37
N THR A 111 4.87 -10.43 -11.70
CA THR A 111 4.33 -9.35 -12.55
C THR A 111 3.80 -8.16 -11.74
N ALA A 112 3.99 -8.14 -10.41
CA ALA A 112 3.54 -7.04 -9.57
C ALA A 112 4.15 -5.70 -10.01
N LEU A 113 3.32 -4.67 -10.07
CA LEU A 113 3.76 -3.30 -10.27
C LEU A 113 3.99 -2.63 -8.92
N VAL A 114 5.19 -2.13 -8.68
CA VAL A 114 5.50 -1.35 -7.46
C VAL A 114 5.33 0.14 -7.77
N VAL A 115 4.53 0.82 -6.95
CA VAL A 115 4.30 2.26 -7.01
C VAL A 115 4.79 2.90 -5.72
N GLU A 116 5.80 3.76 -5.80
CA GLU A 116 6.28 4.55 -4.67
C GLU A 116 5.57 5.90 -4.65
N VAL A 117 4.67 6.10 -3.68
CA VAL A 117 4.19 7.44 -3.33
C VAL A 117 5.27 8.10 -2.48
N TRP A 118 5.82 9.18 -3.01
CA TRP A 118 6.91 9.93 -2.42
C TRP A 118 6.47 11.37 -2.17
N ALA A 119 7.07 12.01 -1.17
CA ALA A 119 6.94 13.45 -0.96
C ALA A 119 8.24 13.99 -0.39
N GLU A 120 8.52 15.27 -0.63
CA GLU A 120 9.67 15.94 -0.08
C GLU A 120 9.74 15.78 1.44
N PRO A 121 10.94 15.57 2.01
CA PRO A 121 11.12 15.41 3.46
C PRO A 121 10.45 16.52 4.28
N GLU A 122 10.55 17.77 3.83
CA GLU A 122 9.93 18.91 4.52
C GLU A 122 8.41 18.86 4.49
N VAL A 123 7.82 18.40 3.38
CA VAL A 123 6.37 18.21 3.24
C VAL A 123 5.90 17.09 4.17
N VAL A 124 6.63 15.97 4.20
CA VAL A 124 6.35 14.85 5.12
C VAL A 124 6.41 15.32 6.57
N ALA A 125 7.45 16.06 6.96
CA ALA A 125 7.61 16.58 8.32
C ALA A 125 6.45 17.52 8.70
N LYS A 126 6.06 18.45 7.81
CA LYS A 126 4.91 19.34 8.03
C LYS A 126 3.60 18.56 8.21
N ARG A 127 3.36 17.53 7.38
CA ARG A 127 2.17 16.67 7.47
C ARG A 127 2.13 15.87 8.77
N LEU A 128 3.26 15.34 9.22
CA LEU A 128 3.35 14.59 10.47
C LEU A 128 3.16 15.52 11.68
N ALA A 129 3.79 16.70 11.68
CA ALA A 129 3.61 17.70 12.73
C ALA A 129 2.15 18.16 12.87
N GLY A 130 1.44 18.34 11.75
CA GLY A 130 0.03 18.73 11.73
C GLY A 130 -0.93 17.72 12.37
N ARG A 131 -0.50 16.47 12.62
CA ARG A 131 -1.32 15.46 13.30
C ARG A 131 -1.33 15.62 14.83
N GLY A 132 -0.46 16.45 15.40
CA GLY A 132 -0.46 16.80 16.82
C GLY A 132 -0.13 15.65 17.79
N ARG A 133 0.39 14.52 17.29
CA ARG A 133 0.62 13.29 18.07
C ARG A 133 2.09 12.97 18.31
N GLU A 134 3.03 13.72 17.74
CA GLU A 134 4.47 13.35 17.68
C GLU A 134 5.37 14.58 17.84
N ASP A 135 6.52 14.41 18.51
CA ASP A 135 7.55 15.45 18.59
C ASP A 135 8.49 15.44 17.37
N ALA A 136 9.25 16.52 17.18
CA ALA A 136 10.15 16.66 16.03
C ALA A 136 11.24 15.57 15.94
N GLY A 137 11.65 14.98 17.07
CA GLY A 137 12.61 13.88 17.14
C GLY A 137 12.02 12.54 16.70
N GLU A 138 10.76 12.26 17.05
CA GLU A 138 10.00 11.11 16.58
C GLU A 138 9.74 11.17 15.08
N ILE A 139 9.38 12.35 14.56
CA ILE A 139 9.20 12.60 13.12
C ILE A 139 10.50 12.28 12.36
N ARG A 140 11.65 12.80 12.83
CA ARG A 140 12.94 12.55 12.17
C ARG A 140 13.33 11.06 12.19
N ARG A 141 13.15 10.39 13.33
CA ARG A 141 13.38 8.94 13.46
C ARG A 141 12.49 8.12 12.54
N ARG A 142 11.25 8.55 12.28
CA ARG A 142 10.36 7.89 11.32
C ARG A 142 10.83 8.08 9.88
N MET A 143 11.33 9.27 9.54
CA MET A 143 11.85 9.56 8.21
C MET A 143 13.11 8.74 7.91
N ASP A 144 14.03 8.60 8.88
CA ASP A 144 15.30 7.87 8.70
C ASP A 144 15.13 6.35 8.56
N ARG A 145 14.07 5.76 9.13
CA ARG A 145 13.78 4.31 9.01
C ARG A 145 13.35 3.89 7.60
N SER A 146 12.99 4.85 6.73
CA SER A 146 12.47 4.59 5.38
C SER A 146 13.51 4.11 4.35
N VAL A 147 14.80 4.12 4.72
CA VAL A 147 15.92 4.19 3.77
C VAL A 147 16.55 2.82 3.44
N GLY A 148 16.17 1.74 4.14
CA GLY A 148 16.92 0.48 4.12
C GLY A 148 16.74 -0.44 2.90
N VAL A 149 15.61 -0.36 2.17
CA VAL A 149 15.29 -1.35 1.13
C VAL A 149 15.22 -0.69 -0.24
N ARG A 150 16.06 -1.15 -1.18
CA ARG A 150 16.01 -0.73 -2.58
C ARG A 150 14.78 -1.30 -3.25
N LEU A 151 13.98 -0.42 -3.84
CA LEU A 151 12.85 -0.82 -4.67
C LEU A 151 13.35 -1.28 -6.05
N PRO A 152 12.59 -2.12 -6.77
CA PRO A 152 12.92 -2.52 -8.14
C PRO A 152 13.14 -1.32 -9.07
N ALA A 153 14.00 -1.45 -10.07
CA ALA A 153 14.20 -0.40 -11.07
C ALA A 153 12.93 -0.07 -11.87
N SER A 154 11.99 -1.01 -11.97
CA SER A 154 10.68 -0.84 -12.59
C SER A 154 9.66 -0.09 -11.73
N THR A 155 10.05 0.37 -10.54
CA THR A 155 9.15 1.10 -9.64
C THR A 155 8.71 2.42 -10.26
N VAL A 156 7.40 2.65 -10.31
CA VAL A 156 6.83 3.93 -10.71
C VAL A 156 6.79 4.83 -9.49
N ARG A 157 7.41 6.02 -9.56
CA ARG A 157 7.33 7.02 -8.49
C ARG A 157 6.24 8.04 -8.78
N ILE A 158 5.40 8.31 -7.79
CA ILE A 158 4.39 9.37 -7.82
C ILE A 158 4.79 10.41 -6.77
N ASP A 159 5.00 11.65 -7.22
CA ASP A 159 5.32 12.78 -6.35
C ASP A 159 4.04 13.41 -5.79
N ASN A 160 3.88 13.30 -4.47
CA ASN A 160 2.80 13.86 -3.69
C ASN A 160 3.31 15.00 -2.78
N SER A 161 4.30 15.77 -3.23
CA SER A 161 4.77 16.99 -2.54
C SER A 161 3.82 18.17 -2.75
N GLY A 162 3.14 18.21 -3.90
CA GLY A 162 2.20 19.25 -4.29
C GLY A 162 0.75 18.96 -3.88
N ALA A 163 -0.18 19.41 -4.71
CA ALA A 163 -1.61 19.17 -4.53
C ALA A 163 -1.96 17.68 -4.73
N LEU A 164 -2.86 17.16 -3.87
CA LEU A 164 -3.24 15.75 -3.86
C LEU A 164 -3.85 15.29 -5.19
N ASP A 165 -4.60 16.18 -5.86
CA ASP A 165 -5.23 15.89 -7.14
C ASP A 165 -4.21 15.60 -8.25
N VAL A 166 -3.06 16.27 -8.27
CA VAL A 166 -1.99 15.98 -9.23
C VAL A 166 -1.46 14.56 -9.05
N ALA A 167 -1.10 14.18 -7.83
CA ALA A 167 -0.61 12.83 -7.52
C ALA A 167 -1.71 11.76 -7.73
N GLY A 168 -2.94 12.10 -7.36
CA GLY A 168 -4.11 11.25 -7.50
C GLY A 168 -4.45 10.96 -8.96
N GLU A 169 -4.48 11.97 -9.83
CA GLU A 169 -4.75 11.80 -11.26
C GLU A 169 -3.63 11.02 -11.97
N GLN A 170 -2.36 11.20 -11.56
CA GLN A 170 -1.27 10.35 -12.04
C GLN A 170 -1.49 8.87 -11.69
N PHE A 171 -1.90 8.59 -10.45
CA PHE A 171 -2.18 7.22 -10.02
C PHE A 171 -3.40 6.63 -10.75
N VAL A 172 -4.48 7.41 -10.90
CA VAL A 172 -5.67 7.01 -11.68
C VAL A 172 -5.32 6.72 -13.13
N GLY A 173 -4.48 7.55 -13.76
CA GLY A 173 -4.00 7.34 -15.13
C GLY A 173 -3.28 5.99 -15.27
N LEU A 174 -2.35 5.71 -14.35
CA LEU A 174 -1.64 4.43 -14.30
C LEU A 174 -2.60 3.23 -14.18
N LEU A 175 -3.57 3.31 -13.27
CA LEU A 175 -4.56 2.24 -13.09
C LEU A 175 -5.45 2.06 -14.33
N ARG A 176 -5.87 3.15 -14.99
CA ARG A 176 -6.63 3.09 -16.25
C ARG A 176 -5.84 2.43 -17.37
N ASP A 177 -4.54 2.66 -17.45
CA ASP A 177 -3.70 2.01 -18.45
C ASP A 177 -3.60 0.50 -18.19
N LEU A 178 -3.49 0.08 -16.93
CA LEU A 178 -3.55 -1.35 -16.57
C LEU A 178 -4.90 -1.98 -16.91
N LEU A 179 -6.01 -1.28 -16.63
CA LEU A 179 -7.35 -1.74 -16.99
C LEU A 179 -7.51 -1.93 -18.50
N ARG A 180 -6.94 -1.03 -19.32
CA ARG A 180 -6.96 -1.15 -20.79
C ARG A 180 -6.14 -2.32 -21.30
N VAL A 181 -5.02 -2.64 -20.65
CA VAL A 181 -4.20 -3.81 -21.00
C VAL A 181 -4.97 -5.11 -20.69
N GLY A 182 -5.70 -5.15 -19.57
CA GLY A 182 -6.54 -6.30 -19.20
C GLY A 182 -7.75 -6.54 -20.12
N VAL A 183 -8.32 -5.48 -20.72
CA VAL A 183 -9.50 -5.57 -21.62
C VAL A 183 -9.15 -5.97 -23.05
N ARG A 184 -7.88 -5.85 -23.47
CA ARG A 184 -7.46 -5.98 -24.88
C ARG A 184 -6.93 -7.36 -25.29
N ALA A 185 -7.05 -8.39 -24.46
CA ALA A 185 -6.58 -9.74 -24.81
C ALA A 185 -7.55 -10.85 -24.37
#